data_AF-A0A0G1FH18-F1
#
_entry.id   AF-A0A0G1FH18-F1
#
_cell.length_a   1.000
_cell.length_b   1.000
_cell.length_c   1.000
_cell.angle_alpha   90.00
_cell.angle_beta   90.00
_cell.angle_gamma   90.00
#
_symmetry.space_group_name_H-M   'P 1'
#
loop_
_entity.id
_entity.type
_entity.pdbx_description
1 polymer ?
#
loop_
_entity_poly.entity_id
_entity_poly.type
_entity_poly.pdbx_seq_one_letter_code
_entity_poly.pdbx_strand_id
1 'polypeptide(L)'
;MQVESSGKPRAFNEKSRAAGLMQIRQIALEQVREAYPHEKFSNNLFNPGNNIKVGVAYLTYLLEECEISNYDALAVGFSSGPNKGEQYSRKPTKNEYVHRIKKMIRLLNN
;
A
#
# COMPACT_ATOMS: atom_id res chain seq x y z
N MET A 1 4.80 -5.25 12.84
CA MET A 1 3.92 -5.89 11.81
C MET A 1 2.49 -6.08 12.36
N GLN A 2 1.70 -5.02 12.55
CA GLN A 2 0.40 -5.16 13.23
C GLN A 2 -0.72 -4.24 12.74
N VAL A 3 -0.49 -3.38 11.74
CA VAL A 3 -1.42 -2.29 11.44
C VAL A 3 -2.45 -2.63 10.35
N GLU A 4 -2.22 -3.61 9.47
CA GLU A 4 -3.18 -3.91 8.40
C GLU A 4 -3.87 -5.28 8.50
N SER A 5 -3.20 -6.31 9.03
CA SER A 5 -3.76 -7.67 9.10
C SER A 5 -3.60 -8.37 10.46
N SER A 6 -3.01 -7.71 11.47
CA SER A 6 -2.53 -8.39 12.70
C SER A 6 -1.64 -9.61 12.41
N GLY A 7 -0.93 -9.64 11.26
CA GLY A 7 -0.13 -10.79 10.82
C GLY A 7 -0.94 -11.98 10.32
N LYS A 8 -2.25 -11.82 10.04
CA LYS A 8 -3.11 -12.89 9.52
C LYS A 8 -3.12 -12.88 7.98
N PRO A 9 -2.58 -13.92 7.31
CA PRO A 9 -2.57 -14.02 5.85
C PRO A 9 -3.94 -13.98 5.17
N ARG A 10 -4.99 -14.33 5.92
CA ARG A 10 -6.38 -14.38 5.44
C ARG A 10 -7.19 -13.15 5.82
N ALA A 11 -6.55 -12.05 6.25
CA ALA A 11 -7.26 -10.82 6.56
C ALA A 11 -8.01 -10.32 5.31
N PHE A 12 -9.32 -10.13 5.46
CA PHE A 12 -10.19 -9.62 4.40
C PHE A 12 -11.04 -8.49 4.96
N ASN A 13 -11.06 -7.37 4.25
CA ASN A 13 -11.89 -6.24 4.59
C ASN A 13 -13.06 -6.18 3.60
N GLU A 14 -14.25 -6.57 4.04
CA GLU A 14 -15.45 -6.65 3.19
C GLU A 14 -15.80 -5.31 2.53
N LYS A 15 -15.66 -4.20 3.28
CA LYS A 15 -16.03 -2.86 2.81
C LYS A 15 -15.14 -2.35 1.68
N SER A 16 -13.83 -2.59 1.79
CA SER A 16 -12.85 -2.12 0.80
C SER A 16 -12.45 -3.18 -0.22
N ARG A 17 -12.87 -4.43 0.01
CA ARG A 17 -12.43 -5.66 -0.68
C ARG A 17 -10.91 -5.86 -0.67
N ALA A 18 -10.23 -5.33 0.35
CA ALA A 18 -8.80 -5.51 0.57
C ALA A 18 -8.52 -6.91 1.15
N ALA A 19 -7.44 -7.54 0.69
CA ALA A 19 -7.10 -8.92 1.04
C ALA A 19 -5.63 -9.09 1.43
N GLY A 20 -5.38 -10.05 2.31
CA GLY A 20 -4.05 -10.52 2.68
C GLY A 20 -3.29 -9.61 3.63
N LEU A 21 -1.99 -9.88 3.75
CA LEU A 21 -1.11 -9.28 4.76
C LEU A 21 -1.02 -7.75 4.65
N MET A 22 -0.91 -7.23 3.42
CA MET A 22 -0.78 -5.82 3.05
C MET A 22 -2.11 -5.20 2.59
N GLN A 23 -3.24 -5.86 2.87
CA GLN A 23 -4.58 -5.35 2.57
C GLN A 23 -4.72 -4.81 1.12
N ILE A 24 -4.26 -5.61 0.16
CA ILE A 24 -4.25 -5.24 -1.26
C ILE A 24 -5.66 -5.33 -1.82
N ARG A 25 -6.07 -4.29 -2.56
CA ARG A 25 -7.35 -4.24 -3.27
C ARG A 25 -7.18 -4.83 -4.67
N GLN A 26 -8.24 -5.41 -5.23
CA GLN A 26 -8.21 -5.99 -6.58
C GLN A 26 -7.77 -4.97 -7.66
N ILE A 27 -8.20 -3.71 -7.55
CA ILE A 27 -7.79 -2.65 -8.47
C ILE A 27 -6.28 -2.37 -8.42
N ALA A 28 -5.64 -2.49 -7.26
CA ALA A 28 -4.20 -2.33 -7.14
C ALA A 28 -3.46 -3.50 -7.82
N LEU A 29 -4.00 -4.72 -7.74
CA LEU A 29 -3.48 -5.88 -8.48
C LEU A 29 -3.59 -5.67 -10.01
N GLU A 30 -4.68 -5.08 -10.48
CA GLU A 30 -4.86 -4.76 -11.90
C GLU A 30 -3.85 -3.71 -12.37
N GLN A 31 -3.67 -2.64 -11.59
CA GLN A 31 -2.69 -1.58 -11.88
C GLN A 31 -1.25 -2.13 -11.97
N VAL A 32 -0.82 -2.98 -11.04
CA VAL A 32 0.54 -3.55 -11.12
C VAL A 32 0.71 -4.54 -12.27
N ARG A 33 -0.36 -5.23 -12.71
CA ARG A 33 -0.27 -6.12 -13.88
C ARG A 33 -0.12 -5.36 -15.18
N GLU A 34 -0.79 -4.21 -15.27
CA GLU A 34 -0.65 -3.30 -16.40
C GLU A 34 0.74 -2.67 -16.43
N ALA A 35 1.25 -2.22 -15.29
CA ALA A 35 2.58 -1.61 -15.17
C ALA A 35 3.73 -2.62 -15.39
N TYR A 36 3.56 -3.87 -14.94
CA TYR A 36 4.61 -4.90 -15.00
C TYR A 36 4.10 -6.17 -15.72
N PRO A 37 3.85 -6.11 -17.04
CA PRO A 37 3.18 -7.19 -17.79
C PRO A 37 4.00 -8.49 -17.88
N HIS A 38 5.31 -8.41 -17.67
CA HIS A 38 6.21 -9.57 -17.68
C HIS A 38 6.24 -10.31 -16.34
N GLU A 39 5.76 -9.67 -15.26
CA GLU A 39 5.72 -10.27 -13.94
C GLU A 39 4.47 -11.11 -13.74
N LYS A 40 4.65 -12.32 -13.21
CA LYS A 40 3.52 -13.20 -12.88
C LYS A 40 2.99 -12.86 -11.49
N PHE A 41 1.80 -12.27 -11.44
CA PHE A 41 1.02 -12.05 -10.22
C PHE A 41 -0.22 -12.95 -10.20
N SER A 42 -0.42 -13.68 -9.11
CA SER A 42 -1.60 -14.54 -8.92
C SER A 42 -2.84 -13.71 -8.53
N ASN A 43 -4.03 -14.17 -8.92
CA ASN A 43 -5.30 -13.63 -8.42
C ASN A 43 -5.51 -13.92 -6.92
N ASN A 44 -4.79 -14.91 -6.36
CA ASN A 44 -4.92 -15.25 -4.96
C ASN A 44 -4.13 -14.28 -4.07
N LEU A 45 -4.78 -13.20 -3.65
CA LEU A 45 -4.22 -12.21 -2.72
C LEU A 45 -4.13 -12.70 -1.26
N PHE A 46 -4.66 -13.88 -0.92
CA PHE A 46 -4.48 -14.49 0.40
C PHE A 46 -3.20 -15.33 0.50
N ASN A 47 -2.53 -15.60 -0.62
CA ASN A 47 -1.20 -16.20 -0.58
C ASN A 47 -0.20 -15.14 -0.08
N PRO A 48 0.51 -15.36 1.04
CA PRO A 48 1.42 -14.38 1.63
C PRO A 48 2.49 -13.86 0.66
N GLY A 49 3.14 -14.76 -0.08
CA GLY A 49 4.21 -14.40 -1.00
C GLY A 49 3.70 -13.55 -2.15
N ASN A 50 2.57 -13.93 -2.76
CA ASN A 50 1.92 -13.13 -3.79
C ASN A 50 1.45 -11.78 -3.25
N ASN A 51 0.88 -11.74 -2.05
CA ASN A 51 0.39 -10.50 -1.45
C ASN A 51 1.50 -9.49 -1.20
N ILE A 52 2.63 -9.95 -0.66
CA ILE A 52 3.82 -9.11 -0.46
C ILE A 52 4.38 -8.66 -1.81
N LYS A 53 4.50 -9.58 -2.78
CA LYS A 53 5.00 -9.25 -4.12
C LYS A 53 4.15 -8.15 -4.79
N VAL A 54 2.83 -8.28 -4.75
CA VAL A 54 1.90 -7.28 -5.29
C VAL A 54 2.00 -5.97 -4.52
N GLY A 55 2.07 -6.00 -3.19
CA GLY A 55 2.18 -4.79 -2.37
C GLY A 55 3.48 -4.02 -2.60
N VAL A 56 4.61 -4.72 -2.73
CA VAL A 56 5.90 -4.09 -3.07
C VAL A 56 5.86 -3.51 -4.48
N ALA A 57 5.38 -4.28 -5.46
CA ALA A 57 5.23 -3.78 -6.84
C ALA A 57 4.31 -2.55 -6.90
N TYR A 58 3.25 -2.51 -6.09
CA TYR A 58 2.35 -1.36 -6.05
C TYR A 58 2.99 -0.13 -5.42
N LEU A 59 3.82 -0.31 -4.38
CA LEU A 59 4.62 0.79 -3.82
C LEU A 59 5.62 1.33 -4.84
N THR A 60 6.32 0.46 -5.57
CA THR A 60 7.22 0.86 -6.65
C THR A 60 6.48 1.62 -7.75
N TYR A 61 5.32 1.12 -8.19
CA TYR A 61 4.47 1.79 -9.16
C TYR A 61 4.08 3.21 -8.71
N LEU A 62 3.65 3.38 -7.45
CA LEU A 62 3.30 4.69 -6.92
C LEU A 62 4.50 5.65 -6.83
N LEU A 63 5.69 5.12 -6.52
CA LEU A 63 6.91 5.90 -6.38
C LEU A 63 7.47 6.32 -7.75
N GLU A 64 7.57 5.39 -8.68
CA GLU A 64 8.29 5.56 -9.95
C GLU A 64 7.37 6.03 -11.08
N GLU A 65 6.22 5.39 -11.27
CA GLU A 65 5.29 5.71 -12.38
C GLU A 65 4.37 6.89 -12.04
N CYS A 66 3.98 7.03 -10.77
CA CYS A 66 3.13 8.13 -10.30
C CYS A 66 3.94 9.28 -9.66
N GLU A 67 5.26 9.16 -9.60
CA GLU A 67 6.21 10.16 -9.05
C GLU A 67 5.88 10.61 -7.61
N ILE A 68 5.24 9.77 -6.81
CA ILE A 68 4.87 10.09 -5.44
C ILE A 68 6.08 9.81 -4.53
N SER A 69 6.92 10.82 -4.33
CA SER A 69 8.15 10.68 -3.52
C SER A 69 7.97 10.97 -2.02
N ASN A 70 6.87 11.63 -1.63
CA ASN A 70 6.55 11.91 -0.23
C ASN A 70 5.94 10.67 0.44
N TYR A 71 6.53 10.19 1.53
CA TYR A 71 6.05 9.00 2.26
C TYR A 71 4.61 9.10 2.76
N ASP A 72 4.14 10.28 3.17
CA ASP A 72 2.74 10.50 3.57
C ASP A 72 1.81 10.36 2.36
N ALA A 73 2.21 10.95 1.23
CA ALA A 73 1.48 10.85 -0.01
C ALA A 73 1.49 9.42 -0.57
N LEU A 74 2.58 8.66 -0.39
CA LEU A 74 2.67 7.24 -0.73
C LEU A 74 1.71 6.39 0.12
N ALA A 75 1.64 6.62 1.44
CA ALA A 75 0.70 5.91 2.31
C ALA A 75 -0.77 6.21 1.93
N VAL A 76 -1.07 7.47 1.58
CA VAL A 76 -2.37 7.85 1.04
C VAL A 76 -2.63 7.19 -0.31
N GLY A 77 -1.64 7.17 -1.21
CA GLY A 77 -1.72 6.54 -2.52
C GLY A 77 -1.97 5.03 -2.41
N PHE A 78 -1.25 4.35 -1.53
CA PHE A 78 -1.38 2.92 -1.30
C PHE A 78 -2.76 2.54 -0.77
N SER A 79 -3.27 3.30 0.21
CA SER A 79 -4.58 3.02 0.83
C SER A 79 -5.77 3.47 -0.02
N SER A 80 -5.62 4.56 -0.76
CA SER A 80 -6.73 5.31 -1.35
C SER A 80 -6.65 5.50 -2.87
N GLY A 81 -5.57 5.03 -3.49
CA GLY A 81 -5.30 5.08 -4.93
C GLY A 81 -4.39 6.24 -5.36
N PRO A 82 -3.76 6.15 -6.55
CA PRO A 82 -2.68 7.05 -6.99
C PRO A 82 -3.10 8.52 -7.04
N ASN A 83 -4.27 8.82 -7.62
CA ASN A 83 -4.78 10.19 -7.75
C ASN A 83 -4.88 10.92 -6.39
N LYS A 84 -5.26 10.20 -5.32
CA LYS A 84 -5.35 10.80 -3.98
C LYS A 84 -3.96 11.02 -3.38
N GLY A 85 -3.03 10.11 -3.63
CA GLY A 85 -1.63 10.28 -3.24
C GLY A 85 -1.01 11.49 -3.94
N GLU A 86 -1.20 11.64 -5.25
CA GLU A 86 -0.72 12.77 -6.03
C GLU A 86 -1.35 14.10 -5.58
N GLN A 87 -2.65 14.13 -5.31
CA GLN A 87 -3.29 15.32 -4.72
C GLN A 87 -2.70 15.67 -3.36
N TYR A 88 -2.26 14.67 -2.60
CA TYR A 88 -1.66 14.86 -1.28
C TYR A 88 -0.20 15.33 -1.37
N SER A 89 0.57 14.85 -2.36
CA SER A 89 1.96 15.30 -2.59
C SER A 89 2.04 16.80 -2.91
N ARG A 90 0.98 17.36 -3.50
CA ARG A 90 0.85 18.80 -3.81
C ARG A 90 0.47 19.67 -2.59
N LYS A 91 0.13 19.08 -1.44
CA LYS A 91 -0.25 19.85 -0.24
C LYS A 91 0.97 20.12 0.66
N PRO A 92 1.16 21.35 1.18
CA PRO A 92 2.17 21.61 2.19
C PRO A 92 1.84 20.82 3.47
N THR A 93 2.71 19.87 3.83
CA THR A 93 2.52 18.96 4.96
C THR A 93 2.53 19.70 6.30
N LYS A 94 1.35 19.93 6.90
CA LYS A 94 1.23 20.29 8.33
C LYS A 94 1.42 19.04 9.19
N ASN A 95 2.58 18.93 9.83
CA ASN A 95 3.03 18.22 11.06
C ASN A 95 2.23 17.06 11.73
N GLU A 96 0.95 16.82 11.49
CA GLU A 96 0.16 15.76 12.15
C GLU A 96 0.57 14.35 11.74
N TYR A 97 1.02 14.15 10.50
CA TYR A 97 1.36 12.81 10.01
C TYR A 97 2.74 12.32 10.49
N VAL A 98 3.70 13.24 10.70
CA VAL A 98 4.97 12.95 11.39
C VAL A 98 4.72 12.36 12.78
N HIS A 99 3.66 12.81 13.47
CA HIS A 99 3.29 12.24 14.77
C HIS A 99 2.80 10.79 14.66
N ARG A 100 2.01 10.47 13.63
CA ARG A 100 1.58 9.09 13.33
C ARG A 100 2.74 8.18 12.93
N ILE A 101 3.66 8.66 12.09
CA ILE A 101 4.84 7.90 11.67
C ILE A 101 5.80 7.68 12.85
N LYS A 102 6.07 8.71 13.67
CA LYS A 102 6.86 8.55 14.90
C LYS A 102 6.23 7.56 15.88
N LYS A 103 4.89 7.55 15.98
CA LYS A 103 4.16 6.56 16.77
C LYS A 103 4.35 5.15 16.20
N MET A 104 4.27 4.98 14.87
CA MET A 104 4.51 3.68 14.24
C MET A 104 5.95 3.19 14.41
N ILE A 105 6.96 4.06 14.26
CA ILE A 105 8.37 3.70 14.47
C ILE A 105 8.63 3.28 15.92
N ARG A 106 8.06 3.98 16.90
CA ARG A 106 8.15 3.57 18.32
C ARG A 106 7.52 2.21 18.60
N LEU A 107 6.42 1.89 17.93
CA LEU A 107 5.74 0.60 18.06
C LEU A 107 6.47 -0.55 17.33
N LEU A 108 7.46 -0.24 16.49
CA LEU A 108 8.27 -1.24 15.77
C LEU A 108 9.59 -1.57 16.50
N ASN A 109 10.03 -0.71 17.40
CA ASN A 109 11.28 -0.85 18.14
C ASN A 109 11.10 -1.41 19.57
N ASN A 110 9.87 -1.81 19.93
CA ASN A 110 9.51 -2.53 21.16
C ASN A 110 8.79 -3.83 20.78
#